data_AF-A0A7L2U658-F1
#
_entry.id   AF-A0A7L2U658-F1
#
_cell.length_a   1.000
_cell.length_b   1.000
_cell.length_c   1.000
_cell.angle_alpha   90.00
_cell.angle_beta   90.00
_cell.angle_gamma   90.00
#
_symmetry.space_group_name_H-M   'P 1'
#
loop_
_entity.id
_entity.type
_entity.pdbx_description
1 polymer ?
#
loop_
_entity_poly.entity_id
_entity_poly.type
_entity_poly.pdbx_seq_one_letter_code
_entity_poly.pdbx_strand_id
1 'polypeptide(L)'
;LSAPHPPELWASFRGRRLGGRELALPHGYRGVLLREGEPPPGRERDPQERWVTVTGTFEVITEWGADAVPSPAGGLALALQWGPLAHAV
;
A
#
# COMPACT_ATOMS: atom_id res chain seq x y z
N LEU A 1 0.00 3.27 -27.34
CA LEU A 1 -1.23 2.62 -26.84
C LEU A 1 -1.42 3.10 -25.40
N SER A 2 -2.37 4.01 -25.15
CA SER A 2 -2.63 4.48 -23.80
C SER A 2 -3.29 3.34 -23.02
N ALA A 3 -2.69 2.91 -21.90
CA ALA A 3 -3.32 1.95 -21.02
C ALA A 3 -4.69 2.50 -20.58
N PRO A 4 -5.73 1.65 -20.43
CA PRO A 4 -7.02 2.12 -19.94
C PRO A 4 -6.83 2.80 -18.60
N HIS A 5 -7.32 4.05 -18.46
CA HIS A 5 -7.35 4.71 -17.18
C HIS A 5 -8.22 3.86 -16.23
N PRO A 6 -7.73 3.48 -15.04
CA PRO A 6 -8.51 2.70 -14.10
C PRO A 6 -9.81 3.46 -13.77
N PRO A 7 -10.94 2.75 -13.59
CA PRO A 7 -12.22 3.39 -13.32
C PRO A 7 -12.11 4.28 -12.08
N GLU A 8 -12.60 5.52 -12.18
CA GLU A 8 -12.62 6.44 -11.05
C GLU A 8 -13.56 5.88 -9.97
N LEU A 9 -12.99 5.60 -8.79
CA LEU A 9 -13.76 5.10 -7.65
C LEU A 9 -14.31 6.28 -6.86
N TRP A 10 -15.56 6.18 -6.41
CA TRP A 10 -16.17 7.18 -5.54
C TRP A 10 -16.77 6.53 -4.31
N ALA A 11 -16.46 7.09 -3.15
CA ALA A 11 -16.96 6.62 -1.86
C ALA A 11 -17.30 7.80 -0.95
N SER A 12 -17.85 7.51 0.23
CA SER A 12 -18.00 8.49 1.30
C SER A 12 -17.41 7.97 2.60
N PHE A 13 -16.81 8.87 3.38
CA PHE A 13 -16.33 8.57 4.73
C PHE A 13 -16.74 9.71 5.65
N ARG A 14 -17.52 9.37 6.70
CA ARG A 14 -18.06 10.35 7.65
C ARG A 14 -18.81 11.51 6.97
N GLY A 15 -19.57 11.21 5.93
CA GLY A 15 -20.35 12.20 5.17
C GLY A 15 -19.54 13.07 4.19
N ARG A 16 -18.22 12.84 4.04
CA ARG A 16 -17.37 13.52 3.06
C ARG A 16 -17.14 12.63 1.85
N ARG A 17 -17.11 13.21 0.65
CA ARG A 17 -16.91 12.46 -0.58
C ARG A 17 -15.41 12.21 -0.79
N LEU A 18 -15.07 11.04 -1.31
CA LEU A 18 -13.71 10.61 -1.60
C LEU A 18 -13.62 10.12 -3.04
N GLY A 19 -12.63 10.63 -3.78
CA GLY A 19 -12.25 10.08 -5.08
C GLY A 19 -11.09 9.11 -4.92
N GLY A 20 -11.18 7.93 -5.51
CA GLY A 20 -10.21 6.86 -5.35
C GLY A 20 -9.52 6.53 -6.67
N ARG A 21 -8.23 6.19 -6.58
CA ARG A 21 -7.48 5.55 -7.67
C ARG A 21 -6.85 4.26 -7.17
N GLU A 22 -7.08 3.19 -7.91
CA GLU A 22 -6.34 1.93 -7.72
C GLU A 22 -4.92 2.05 -8.27
N LEU A 23 -3.95 1.63 -7.47
CA LEU A 23 -2.54 1.58 -7.78
C LEU A 23 -2.09 0.13 -7.63
N ALA A 24 -1.75 -0.50 -8.75
CA ALA A 24 -1.06 -1.78 -8.73
C ALA A 24 0.34 -1.59 -8.16
N LEU A 25 0.81 -2.56 -7.37
CA LEU A 25 2.19 -2.54 -6.89
C LEU A 25 3.17 -2.77 -8.05
N PRO A 26 4.41 -2.26 -7.97
CA PRO A 26 5.40 -2.49 -9.01
C PRO A 26 5.66 -3.98 -9.23
N HIS A 27 5.98 -4.36 -10.46
CA HIS A 27 6.26 -5.75 -10.80
C HIS A 27 7.36 -6.34 -9.91
N GLY A 28 7.12 -7.54 -9.37
CA GLY A 28 8.04 -8.20 -8.43
C GLY A 28 7.88 -7.77 -6.97
N TYR A 29 6.99 -6.81 -6.67
CA TYR A 29 6.67 -6.39 -5.31
C TYR A 29 5.33 -6.95 -4.85
N ARG A 30 5.22 -7.22 -3.54
CA ARG A 30 3.99 -7.62 -2.87
C ARG A 30 3.81 -6.79 -1.60
N GLY A 31 2.60 -6.31 -1.37
CA GLY A 31 2.24 -5.62 -0.15
C GLY A 31 2.01 -6.61 0.96
N VAL A 32 2.49 -6.31 2.16
CA VAL A 32 2.32 -7.14 3.36
C VAL A 32 1.71 -6.32 4.49
N LEU A 33 0.77 -6.91 5.21
CA LEU A 33 0.23 -6.34 6.45
C LEU A 33 0.96 -6.97 7.63
N LEU A 34 1.72 -6.15 8.35
CA LEU A 34 2.48 -6.58 9.52
C LEU A 34 1.70 -6.23 10.80
N ARG A 35 1.65 -7.16 11.74
CA ARG A 35 1.13 -6.94 13.08
C ARG A 35 2.22 -7.25 14.08
N GLU A 36 2.50 -6.32 14.99
CA GLU A 36 3.35 -6.60 16.15
C GLU A 36 2.71 -7.72 16.99
N GLY A 37 3.53 -8.68 17.39
CA GLY A 37 3.10 -9.87 18.09
C GLY A 37 4.07 -10.29 19.17
N GLU A 38 3.81 -11.46 19.73
CA GLU A 38 4.68 -12.10 20.72
C GLU A 38 5.70 -13.01 20.02
N PRO A 39 6.75 -13.43 20.74
CA PRO A 39 7.72 -14.40 20.23
C PRO A 39 7.03 -15.68 19.75
N PRO A 40 7.59 -16.35 18.72
CA PRO A 40 7.12 -17.66 18.31
C PRO A 40 7.26 -18.65 19.48
N PRO A 41 6.39 -19.69 19.53
CA PRO A 41 6.42 -20.69 20.60
C PRO A 41 7.82 -21.28 20.78
N GLY A 42 8.28 -21.36 22.03
CA GLY A 42 9.59 -21.93 22.36
C GLY A 42 10.76 -20.96 22.30
N ARG A 43 10.52 -19.67 22.04
CA ARG A 43 11.55 -18.63 22.11
C ARG A 43 11.34 -17.75 23.33
N GLU A 44 12.41 -17.53 24.08
CA GLU A 44 12.39 -16.67 25.27
C GLU A 44 12.21 -15.20 24.86
N ARG A 45 11.47 -14.44 25.66
CA ARG A 45 11.15 -13.04 25.34
C ARG A 45 12.34 -12.16 25.68
N ASP A 46 13.15 -11.83 24.68
CA ASP A 46 14.15 -10.76 24.78
C ASP A 46 13.45 -9.39 24.64
N PRO A 47 13.52 -8.50 25.65
CA PRO A 47 12.93 -7.16 25.59
C PRO A 47 13.45 -6.27 24.46
N GLN A 48 14.61 -6.59 23.88
CA GLN A 48 15.19 -5.89 22.73
C GLN A 48 14.72 -6.44 21.38
N GLU A 49 14.17 -7.66 21.34
CA GLU A 49 13.62 -8.27 20.12
C GLU A 49 12.14 -7.92 19.95
N ARG A 50 11.79 -7.35 18.79
CA ARG A 50 10.39 -7.14 18.40
C ARG A 50 9.96 -8.18 17.37
N TRP A 51 8.76 -8.71 17.56
CA TRP A 51 8.18 -9.71 16.69
C TRP A 51 7.07 -9.09 15.86
N VAL A 52 7.11 -9.36 14.56
CA VAL A 52 6.04 -9.01 13.64
C VAL A 52 5.60 -10.24 12.87
N THR A 53 4.30 -10.37 12.69
CA THR A 53 3.69 -11.45 11.89
C THR A 53 3.02 -10.86 10.67
N VAL A 54 3.19 -11.51 9.52
CA VAL A 54 2.43 -11.20 8.31
C VAL A 54 1.00 -11.72 8.51
N THR A 55 0.04 -10.80 8.51
CA THR A 55 -1.40 -11.11 8.71
C THR A 55 -2.19 -11.08 7.42
N GLY A 56 -1.61 -10.57 6.34
CA GLY A 56 -2.22 -10.54 5.02
C GLY A 56 -1.29 -9.96 3.97
N THR A 57 -1.71 -10.08 2.72
CA THR A 57 -0.97 -9.58 1.55
C THR A 57 -1.90 -8.89 0.58
N PHE A 58 -1.38 -7.96 -0.20
CA PHE A 58 -2.12 -7.28 -1.25
C PHE A 58 -1.26 -7.00 -2.47
N GLU A 59 -1.90 -6.88 -3.64
CA GLU A 59 -1.24 -6.59 -4.93
C GLU A 59 -1.68 -5.23 -5.51
N VAL A 60 -2.78 -4.68 -5.00
CA VAL A 60 -3.34 -3.38 -5.38
C VAL A 60 -3.68 -2.60 -4.11
N ILE A 61 -3.42 -1.30 -4.11
CA ILE A 61 -3.81 -0.38 -3.05
C ILE A 61 -4.59 0.81 -3.65
N THR A 62 -5.65 1.25 -2.98
CA THR A 62 -6.41 2.42 -3.41
C THR A 62 -5.93 3.66 -2.66
N GLU A 63 -5.49 4.68 -3.40
CA GLU A 63 -5.24 6.01 -2.86
C GLU A 63 -6.53 6.83 -2.93
N TRP A 64 -6.96 7.37 -1.79
CA TRP A 64 -8.18 8.17 -1.67
C TRP A 64 -7.86 9.64 -1.44
N GLY A 65 -8.42 10.52 -2.26
CA GLY A 65 -8.37 11.97 -2.13
C GLY A 65 -9.69 12.55 -1.62
N ALA A 66 -9.61 13.66 -0.90
CA ALA A 66 -10.78 14.37 -0.40
C ALA A 66 -11.46 15.14 -1.54
N ASP A 67 -12.73 14.81 -1.82
CA ASP A 67 -13.59 15.42 -2.86
C ASP A 67 -13.03 15.40 -4.30
N ALA A 68 -11.87 14.78 -4.52
CA ALA A 68 -11.20 14.66 -5.81
C ALA A 68 -10.41 13.35 -5.89
N VAL A 69 -10.23 12.84 -7.12
CA VAL A 69 -9.32 11.72 -7.39
C VAL A 69 -7.87 12.22 -7.26
N PRO A 70 -6.97 11.51 -6.55
CA PRO A 70 -5.56 11.88 -6.46
C PRO A 70 -4.90 12.07 -7.84
N SER A 71 -3.75 12.75 -7.90
CA SER A 71 -2.97 12.87 -9.15
C SER A 71 -2.22 11.58 -9.48
N PRO A 72 -2.12 11.14 -10.75
CA PRO A 72 -1.41 9.91 -11.10
C PRO A 72 0.12 10.04 -11.00
N ALA A 73 0.64 11.26 -10.80
CA ALA A 73 2.07 11.56 -10.73
C ALA A 73 2.48 12.15 -9.37
N GLY A 74 1.64 12.00 -8.33
CA GLY A 74 1.91 12.52 -7.00
C GLY A 74 1.71 11.47 -5.91
N GLY A 75 1.93 11.86 -4.66
CA GLY A 75 1.57 11.05 -3.49
C GLY A 75 2.14 9.63 -3.52
N LEU A 76 1.27 8.66 -3.25
CA LEU A 76 1.63 7.24 -3.19
C LEU A 76 2.08 6.71 -4.57
N ALA A 77 1.48 7.19 -5.66
CA ALA A 77 1.85 6.77 -7.01
C ALA A 77 3.32 7.09 -7.33
N LEU A 78 3.81 8.26 -6.91
CA LEU A 78 5.22 8.64 -7.07
C LEU A 78 6.14 7.81 -6.15
N ALA A 79 5.74 7.57 -4.90
CA ALA A 79 6.52 6.78 -3.95
C ALA A 79 6.72 5.32 -4.44
N LEU A 80 5.69 4.70 -5.04
CA LEU A 80 5.78 3.34 -5.57
C LEU A 80 6.79 3.21 -6.73
N GLN A 81 7.14 4.30 -7.43
CA GLN A 81 8.18 4.27 -8.47
C GLN A 81 9.59 4.05 -7.90
N TRP A 82 9.80 4.27 -6.60
CA TRP A 82 11.12 4.17 -6.00
C TRP A 82 11.66 2.75 -5.93
N GLY A 83 10.79 1.74 -5.83
CA GLY A 83 11.20 0.33 -5.83
C GLY A 83 11.97 -0.05 -7.10
N PRO A 84 11.34 0.05 -8.29
CA PRO A 84 12.02 -0.21 -9.55
C PRO A 84 13.28 0.64 -9.78
N LEU A 85 13.25 1.92 -9.40
CA LEU A 85 14.40 2.81 -9.53
C LEU A 85 15.57 2.36 -8.66
N ALA A 86 15.32 1.96 -7.42
CA ALA A 86 16.34 1.44 -6.52
C ALA A 86 16.92 0.10 -6.99
N HIS A 87 16.15 -0.74 -7.70
CA HIS A 87 16.66 -1.99 -8.25
C HIS A 87 17.60 -1.77 -9.45
N ALA A 88 17.46 -0.65 -10.17
CA ALA A 88 18.25 -0.35 -11.37
C ALA A 88 19.63 0.29 -11.08
N VAL A 89 19.93 0.59 -9.80
CA VAL A 89 21.21 1.13 -9.32
C VAL A 89 22.04 0.02 -8.70
#